data_AF-Q2BDJ3-F1
#
_entry.id   AF-Q2BDJ3-F1
#
_cell.length_a   1.000
_cell.length_b   1.000
_cell.length_c   1.000
_cell.angle_alpha   90.00
_cell.angle_beta   90.00
_cell.angle_gamma   90.00
#
_symmetry.space_group_name_H-M   'P 1'
#
loop_
_entity.id
_entity.type
_entity.pdbx_description
1 polymer ?
#
loop_
_entity_poly.entity_id
_entity_poly.type
_entity_poly.pdbx_seq_one_letter_code
_entity_poly.pdbx_strand_id
1 'polypeptide(L)' 'MKFLKSQMKQLVKQNKELQLRLKELEKEHMLEKNFALKALYHAEVADGGKYQTAYQALDLPKK' A
#
# COMPACT_ATOMS: atom_id res chain seq x y z
N MET A 1 1.43 2.87 12.23
CA MET A 1 2.25 3.71 11.33
C MET A 1 1.36 4.75 10.65
N LYS A 2 1.93 5.82 10.05
CA LYS A 2 1.14 6.80 9.29
C LYS A 2 1.09 6.41 7.81
N PHE A 3 -0.04 6.70 7.14
CA PHE A 3 -0.15 6.54 5.70
C PHE A 3 0.69 7.60 4.98
N LEU A 4 1.72 7.16 4.27
CA LEU A 4 2.54 7.96 3.37
C LEU A 4 2.31 7.49 1.93
N LYS A 5 1.71 8.39 1.13
CA LYS A 5 1.34 8.09 -0.26
C LYS A 5 2.53 7.66 -1.13
N SER A 6 3.68 8.32 -0.96
CA SER A 6 4.90 8.02 -1.71
C SER A 6 5.43 6.62 -1.41
N GLN A 7 5.45 6.23 -0.13
CA GLN A 7 5.86 4.89 0.30
C GLN A 7 4.88 3.82 -0.19
N MET A 8 3.57 4.08 -0.11
CA MET A 8 2.58 3.10 -0.57
C MET A 8 2.68 2.86 -2.08
N LYS A 9 2.89 3.93 -2.86
CA LYS A 9 3.15 3.81 -4.29
C LYS A 9 4.41 2.99 -4.57
N GLN A 10 5.48 3.20 -3.80
CA GLN A 10 6.73 2.46 -3.97
C GLN A 10 6.58 0.98 -3.60
N LEU A 11 5.91 0.69 -2.48
CA LEU A 11 5.62 -0.67 -2.04
C LEU A 11 4.79 -1.43 -3.08
N VAL A 12 3.71 -0.82 -3.58
CA VAL A 12 2.88 -1.39 -4.65
C VAL A 12 3.70 -1.60 -5.92
N LYS A 13 4.57 -0.66 -6.29
CA LYS A 13 5.43 -0.83 -7.48
C LYS A 13 6.37 -2.03 -7.35
N GLN A 14 6.86 -2.34 -6.15
CA GLN A 14 7.79 -3.44 -5.89
C GLN A 14 7.12 -4.81 -5.71
N ASN A 15 5.80 -4.86 -5.48
CA ASN A 15 5.08 -6.09 -5.17
C ASN A 15 3.94 -6.32 -6.16
N LYS A 16 4.06 -7.32 -7.03
CA LYS A 16 3.02 -7.66 -8.03
C LYS A 16 1.67 -8.01 -7.39
N GLU A 17 1.67 -8.67 -6.23
CA GLU A 17 0.45 -9.01 -5.49
C GLU A 17 -0.32 -7.74 -5.09
N LEU A 18 0.37 -6.73 -4.55
CA LEU A 18 -0.24 -5.44 -4.19
C LEU A 18 -0.74 -4.66 -5.41
N GLN A 19 -0.12 -4.81 -6.58
CA GLN A 19 -0.63 -4.19 -7.82
C GLN A 19 -1.95 -4.82 -8.25
N LEU A 20 -2.08 -6.14 -8.11
CA LEU A 20 -3.31 -6.87 -8.36
C LEU A 20 -4.39 -6.45 -7.37
N ARG A 21 -4.09 -6.49 -6.06
CA ARG A 21 -5.02 -6.06 -5.01
C ARG A 21 -5.49 -4.62 -5.18
N LEU A 22 -4.61 -3.71 -5.58
CA LEU A 22 -4.99 -2.33 -5.85
C LEU A 22 -6.01 -2.24 -6.99
N LYS A 23 -5.76 -2.94 -8.10
CA LYS A 23 -6.69 -2.96 -9.24
C LYS A 23 -8.02 -3.63 -8.91
N GLU A 24 -8.00 -4.67 -8.07
CA GLU A 24 -9.22 -5.30 -7.56
C GLU A 24 -10.03 -4.31 -6.73
N LEU A 25 -9.41 -3.62 -5.76
CA LEU A 25 -10.07 -2.59 -4.95
C LEU A 25 -10.62 -1.43 -5.78
N GLU A 26 -9.88 -0.96 -6.78
CA GLU A 26 -10.34 0.09 -7.71
C GLU A 26 -11.59 -0.35 -8.47
N LYS A 27 -11.66 -1.63 -8.91
CA LYS A 27 -12.81 -2.15 -9.67
C LYS A 27 -14.00 -2.53 -8.80
N GLU A 28 -13.75 -3.25 -7.71
CA GLU A 28 -14.78 -3.81 -6.83
C GLU A 28 -15.60 -2.70 -6.16
N HIS A 29 -14.93 -1.63 -5.75
CA HIS A 29 -15.56 -0.52 -5.05
C HIS A 29 -15.69 0.74 -5.90
N MET A 30 -15.34 0.68 -7.20
CA MET A 30 -15.27 1.85 -8.09
C MET A 30 -14.49 3.03 -7.46
N LEU A 31 -13.45 2.71 -6.69
CA LEU A 31 -12.69 3.70 -5.93
C LEU A 31 -11.70 4.43 -6.81
N GLU A 32 -11.58 5.74 -6.62
CA GLU A 32 -10.43 6.45 -7.17
C GLU A 32 -9.14 5.92 -6.55
N LYS A 33 -8.08 5.88 -7.37
CA LYS A 33 -6.76 5.36 -7.03
C LYS A 33 -6.21 5.84 -5.68
N ASN A 34 -6.48 7.09 -5.31
CA ASN A 34 -6.02 7.64 -4.04
C ASN A 34 -6.73 7.00 -2.82
N PHE A 35 -8.03 6.74 -2.93
CA PHE A 35 -8.80 6.06 -1.89
C PHE A 35 -8.48 4.56 -1.87
N ALA A 36 -8.33 3.93 -3.03
CA ALA A 36 -7.92 2.53 -3.13
C ALA A 36 -6.53 2.29 -2.50
N LEU A 37 -5.57 3.21 -2.69
CA LEU A 37 -4.26 3.13 -2.03
C LEU A 37 -4.36 3.22 -0.50
N LYS A 38 -5.27 4.05 0.03
CA LYS A 38 -5.51 4.14 1.49
C LYS A 38 -6.17 2.86 2.00
N ALA A 39 -7.21 2.36 1.32
CA ALA A 39 -7.88 1.12 1.67
C ALA A 39 -6.88 -0.05 1.69
N LEU A 40 -6.04 -0.17 0.65
CA LEU A 40 -4.99 -1.18 0.56
C LEU A 40 -3.99 -1.07 1.71
N TYR A 41 -3.61 0.15 2.11
CA TYR A 41 -2.75 0.35 3.28
C TYR A 41 -3.40 -0.18 4.56
N HIS A 42 -4.67 0.15 4.80
CA HIS A 42 -5.37 -0.32 6.00
C HIS A 42 -5.59 -1.83 6.00
N ALA A 43 -5.77 -2.45 4.82
CA ALA A 43 -5.96 -3.89 4.70
C ALA A 43 -4.65 -4.69 4.86
N GLU A 44 -3.57 -4.23 4.22
CA GLU A 44 -2.37 -5.05 4.00
C GLU A 44 -1.14 -4.60 4.81
N VAL A 45 -1.18 -3.39 5.38
CA VAL A 45 -0.01 -2.73 6.01
C VAL A 45 -0.28 -2.27 7.43
N ALA A 46 -1.46 -1.70 7.71
CA ALA A 46 -1.82 -1.26 9.05
C ALA A 46 -2.04 -2.46 10.00
N ASP A 47 -2.01 -2.20 11.31
CA ASP A 47 -2.38 -3.15 12.36
C ASP A 47 -1.72 -4.54 12.28
N GLY A 48 -0.45 -4.60 11.88
CA GLY A 48 0.29 -5.86 11.76
C GLY A 48 0.11 -6.59 10.44
N GLY A 49 -0.39 -5.91 9.40
CA GLY A 49 -0.60 -6.50 8.07
C GLY A 49 0.66 -7.11 7.45
N LYS A 50 0.46 -8.01 6.48
CA LYS A 50 1.51 -8.80 5.81
C LYS A 50 2.68 -7.95 5.29
N TYR A 51 2.39 -6.75 4.81
CA TYR A 51 3.37 -5.84 4.23
C TYR A 51 3.82 -4.73 5.18
N GLN A 52 3.43 -4.80 6.47
CA GLN A 52 3.81 -3.81 7.47
C GLN A 52 5.33 -3.60 7.48
N THR A 53 6.12 -4.66 7.69
CA THR A 53 7.60 -4.61 7.77
C THR A 53 8.22 -4.04 6.49
N ALA A 54 7.74 -4.49 5.32
CA ALA A 54 8.23 -4.00 4.04
C ALA A 54 7.93 -2.50 3.86
N TYR A 55 6.77 -2.04 4.31
CA TYR A 55 6.42 -0.62 4.32
C TYR A 55 7.29 0.20 5.28
N GLN A 56 7.55 -0.31 6.49
CA GLN A 56 8.42 0.34 7.48
C GLN A 56 9.84 0.56 6.92
N ALA A 57 10.36 -0.44 6.21
CA ALA A 57 11.69 -0.39 5.62
C ALA A 57 11.84 0.72 4.56
N LEU A 58 10.73 1.18 3.97
CA LEU A 58 10.73 2.30 3.01
C LEU A 58 10.82 3.68 3.67
N ASP A 59 10.61 3.76 5.00
CA ASP A 59 10.73 5.00 5.79
C ASP A 59 12.18 5.32 6.16
N LEU A 60 13.05 4.33 6.12
CA LEU A 60 14.45 4.52 6.45
C LEU A 60 15.12 5.39 5.37
N PRO A 61 15.82 6.48 5.75
CA PRO A 61 16.59 7.27 4.80
C PRO A 61 17.63 6.37 4.16
N LYS A 62 17.63 6.31 2.83
CA LYS A 62 18.73 5.69 2.09
C LYS A 62 19.99 6.50 2.38
N LYS A 63 20.95 5.88 3.07
CA LYS A 63 22.31 6.41 3.28
C LYS A 63 22.99 6.73 1.96
#